data_AF-A0A963MKR1-F1
#
_entry.id   AF-A0A963MKR1-F1
#
_cell.length_a   1.000
_cell.length_b   1.000
_cell.length_c   1.000
_cell.angle_alpha   90.00
_cell.angle_beta   90.00
_cell.angle_gamma   90.00
#
_symmetry.space_group_name_H-M   'P 1'
#
loop_
_entity.id
_entity.type
_entity.pdbx_description
1 polymer ?
#
loop_
_entity_poly.entity_id
_entity_poly.type
_entity_poly.pdbx_seq_one_letter_code
_entity_poly.pdbx_strand_id
1 'polypeptide(L)'
;MLLALENAIVKLLRRELPSLFTGPAAAEATFSADSWDFDRLSADPIASESGPEDAVDELLFDPDAPAGPHSLTRPPCSAPKRVYLRSSNGELVALRNAEVVWSTSDPASFSVVPGAGRNLAGCNHLHVMYGVVATATRLRMLHKLTLQIAGPDASSTEVAFALALSVLVINRDVLARSAGFSWTASGYQVDGSVKTLKFTAGSSPATALRNLSLEVELDLRLEHLLEDGEASSVRDILSPRADPDEPSGAQRGGSAPLAQG
;
A
#
# COMPACT_ATOMS: atom_id res chain seq x y z
N MET A 1 4.41 -18.23 1.05
CA MET A 1 4.23 -16.82 0.62
C MET A 1 5.35 -16.30 -0.29
N LEU A 2 6.58 -16.82 -0.22
CA LEU A 2 7.66 -16.43 -1.15
C LEU A 2 7.76 -17.31 -2.41
N LEU A 3 6.65 -17.93 -2.83
CA LEU A 3 6.59 -18.73 -4.06
C LEU A 3 7.02 -17.92 -5.29
N ALA A 4 6.78 -16.60 -5.30
CA ALA A 4 7.27 -15.70 -6.33
C ALA A 4 8.80 -15.64 -6.38
N LEU A 5 9.48 -15.55 -5.23
CA LEU A 5 10.94 -15.56 -5.14
C LEU A 5 11.53 -16.92 -5.52
N GLU A 6 10.95 -18.01 -5.01
CA GLU A 6 11.37 -19.38 -5.35
C GLU A 6 11.28 -19.62 -6.87
N ASN A 7 10.15 -19.25 -7.48
CA ASN A 7 9.96 -19.32 -8.92
C ASN A 7 10.94 -18.42 -9.69
N ALA A 8 11.21 -17.21 -9.19
CA ALA A 8 12.17 -16.30 -9.80
C ALA A 8 13.60 -16.88 -9.77
N ILE A 9 14.00 -17.48 -8.65
CA ILE A 9 15.28 -18.17 -8.49
C ILE A 9 15.39 -19.35 -9.45
N VAL A 10 14.39 -20.24 -9.49
CA VAL A 10 14.42 -21.42 -10.39
C VAL A 10 14.47 -20.98 -11.86
N LYS A 11 13.68 -19.98 -12.25
CA LYS A 11 13.69 -19.43 -13.61
C LYS A 11 15.05 -18.82 -13.95
N LEU A 12 15.65 -18.07 -13.02
CA LEU A 12 16.97 -17.47 -13.21
C LEU A 12 18.04 -18.55 -13.40
N LEU A 13 18.10 -19.56 -12.53
CA LEU A 13 19.10 -20.63 -12.61
C LEU A 13 18.98 -21.42 -13.93
N ARG A 14 17.75 -21.73 -14.37
CA ARG A 14 17.52 -22.39 -15.66
C ARG A 14 17.93 -21.52 -16.86
N ARG A 15 17.79 -20.20 -16.75
CA ARG A 15 18.14 -19.25 -17.82
C ARG A 15 19.65 -19.04 -17.92
N GLU A 16 20.32 -18.80 -16.80
CA GLU A 16 21.74 -18.43 -16.76
C GLU A 16 22.67 -19.65 -16.76
N LEU A 17 22.21 -20.79 -16.22
CA LEU A 17 22.99 -22.03 -16.10
C LEU A 17 22.23 -23.23 -16.71
N PRO A 18 21.80 -23.16 -17.99
CA PRO A 18 20.96 -24.18 -18.58
C PRO A 18 21.63 -25.55 -18.61
N SER A 19 22.96 -25.62 -18.81
CA SER A 19 23.71 -26.88 -18.80
C SER A 19 23.73 -27.60 -17.45
N LEU A 20 23.42 -26.89 -16.36
CA LEU A 20 23.41 -27.43 -15.00
C LEU A 20 21.99 -27.67 -14.49
N PHE A 21 21.01 -26.84 -14.87
CA PHE A 21 19.65 -26.88 -14.32
C PHE A 21 18.57 -27.33 -15.32
N THR A 22 18.97 -27.84 -16.50
CA THR A 22 18.03 -28.42 -17.48
C THR A 22 18.53 -29.78 -18.00
N GLY A 23 17.58 -30.67 -18.32
CA GLY A 23 17.87 -32.01 -18.86
C GLY A 23 17.82 -33.17 -17.83
N PRO A 24 18.10 -34.40 -18.28
CA PRO A 24 17.87 -35.64 -17.51
C PRO A 24 18.87 -35.88 -16.35
N ALA A 25 19.86 -35.00 -16.18
CA ALA A 25 20.81 -35.02 -15.05
C ALA A 25 20.99 -33.63 -14.43
N ALA A 26 19.96 -32.80 -14.53
CA ALA A 26 19.98 -31.45 -13.99
C ALA A 26 20.12 -31.46 -12.46
N ALA A 27 20.86 -30.50 -11.94
CA ALA A 27 20.79 -30.15 -10.55
C ALA A 27 19.39 -29.64 -10.20
N GLU A 28 18.90 -30.04 -9.03
CA GLU A 28 17.62 -29.61 -8.50
C GLU A 28 17.83 -28.50 -7.47
N ALA A 29 16.99 -27.47 -7.56
CA ALA A 29 16.89 -26.41 -6.58
C ALA A 29 15.58 -26.58 -5.81
N THR A 30 15.66 -26.95 -4.53
CA THR A 30 14.51 -27.11 -3.64
C THR A 30 14.57 -26.12 -2.50
N PHE A 31 13.43 -25.81 -1.90
CA PHE A 31 13.33 -24.82 -0.83
C PHE A 31 12.66 -25.41 0.40
N SER A 32 13.17 -25.07 1.57
CA SER A 32 12.51 -25.33 2.85
C SER A 32 12.39 -24.02 3.62
N ALA A 33 11.18 -23.72 4.10
CA ALA A 33 10.93 -22.55 4.94
C ALA A 33 11.34 -22.85 6.38
N ASP A 34 12.23 -22.01 6.94
CA ASP A 34 12.84 -22.28 8.24
C ASP A 34 12.33 -21.37 9.37
N SER A 35 11.74 -20.20 9.08
CA SER A 35 10.99 -19.42 10.08
C SER A 35 10.43 -18.11 9.51
N TRP A 36 9.46 -17.56 10.23
CA TRP A 36 8.97 -16.20 10.05
C TRP A 36 9.17 -15.44 11.35
N ASP A 37 9.69 -14.21 11.24
CA ASP A 37 9.71 -13.26 12.33
C ASP A 37 9.00 -11.97 11.89
N PHE A 38 8.28 -11.38 12.82
CA PHE A 38 7.44 -10.20 12.59
C PHE A 38 7.94 -9.10 13.51
N ASP A 39 8.21 -7.93 12.95
CA ASP A 39 8.46 -6.77 13.79
C ASP A 39 7.16 -6.38 14.49
N ARG A 40 7.05 -6.72 15.78
CA ARG A 40 5.86 -6.47 16.60
C ARG A 40 5.57 -4.98 16.77
N LEU A 41 6.54 -4.11 16.50
CA LEU A 41 6.38 -2.66 16.53
C LEU A 41 5.90 -2.09 15.17
N SER A 42 5.83 -2.91 14.12
CA SER A 42 5.40 -2.49 12.79
C SER A 42 3.87 -2.56 12.56
N ALA A 43 3.07 -2.84 13.58
CA ALA A 43 1.69 -3.30 13.37
C ALA A 43 0.58 -2.31 13.71
N ASP A 44 0.88 -1.09 14.17
CA ASP A 44 -0.20 -0.16 14.51
C ASP A 44 -1.01 0.19 13.24
N PRO A 45 -2.33 -0.07 13.22
CA PRO A 45 -3.17 0.33 12.11
C PRO A 45 -3.18 1.85 12.07
N ILE A 46 -2.58 2.40 11.01
CA ILE A 46 -2.61 3.84 10.77
C ILE A 46 -3.82 4.06 9.86
N ALA A 47 -4.70 4.99 10.25
CA ALA A 47 -5.69 5.49 9.31
C ALA A 47 -4.92 5.96 8.08
N SER A 48 -5.17 5.36 6.92
CA SER A 48 -4.40 5.72 5.74
C SER A 48 -4.65 7.20 5.48
N GLU A 49 -3.65 8.05 5.73
CA GLU A 49 -3.69 9.42 5.23
C GLU A 49 -3.82 9.34 3.71
N SER A 50 -4.51 10.34 3.16
CA SER A 50 -4.62 10.56 1.72
C SER A 50 -3.25 10.42 1.06
N GLY A 51 -3.05 9.29 0.38
CA GLY A 51 -1.80 9.00 -0.29
C GLY A 51 -1.78 9.65 -1.66
N PRO A 52 -0.62 9.83 -2.29
CA PRO A 52 -0.53 10.24 -3.70
C PRO A 52 -1.16 9.22 -4.67
N GLU A 53 -1.52 8.03 -4.17
CA GLU A 53 -2.24 6.97 -4.86
C GLU A 53 -3.77 7.01 -4.60
N ASP A 54 -4.28 8.02 -3.87
CA ASP A 54 -5.72 8.20 -3.68
C ASP A 54 -6.37 8.07 -5.05
N ALA A 55 -7.36 7.20 -5.16
CA ALA A 55 -8.12 7.08 -6.38
C ALA A 55 -8.59 8.49 -6.73
N VAL A 56 -8.26 8.95 -7.93
CA VAL A 56 -8.76 10.22 -8.45
C VAL A 56 -9.65 9.89 -9.62
N ASP A 57 -10.78 10.57 -9.67
CA ASP A 57 -11.55 10.72 -10.90
C ASP A 57 -11.30 12.10 -11.48
N GLU A 58 -10.90 12.15 -12.74
CA GLU A 58 -10.76 13.40 -13.48
C GLU A 58 -11.86 13.45 -14.54
N LEU A 59 -12.87 14.28 -14.29
CA LEU A 59 -14.03 14.42 -15.15
C LEU A 59 -13.94 15.73 -15.91
N LEU A 60 -14.44 15.76 -17.15
CA LEU A 60 -14.58 17.01 -17.90
C LEU A 60 -15.56 17.94 -17.18
N PHE A 61 -15.23 19.23 -17.13
CA PHE A 61 -16.07 20.25 -16.54
C PHE A 61 -16.28 21.38 -17.54
N ASP A 62 -17.54 21.71 -17.80
CA ASP A 62 -17.92 22.86 -18.60
C ASP A 62 -18.28 24.03 -17.65
N PRO A 63 -17.47 25.10 -17.61
CA PRO A 63 -17.76 26.25 -16.76
C PRO A 63 -19.00 27.03 -17.20
N ASP A 64 -19.42 26.91 -18.47
CA ASP A 64 -20.63 27.52 -19.01
C ASP A 64 -21.88 26.68 -18.72
N ALA A 65 -21.69 25.40 -18.40
CA ALA A 65 -22.74 24.46 -18.00
C ALA A 65 -22.34 23.62 -16.76
N PRO A 66 -22.12 24.25 -15.59
CA PRO A 66 -21.46 23.60 -14.45
C PRO A 66 -22.32 22.54 -13.75
N ALA A 67 -23.64 22.60 -13.94
CA ALA A 67 -24.63 21.80 -13.22
C ALA A 67 -24.40 20.29 -13.33
N GLY A 68 -23.86 19.79 -14.44
CA GLY A 68 -23.85 18.35 -14.72
C GLY A 68 -25.27 17.82 -15.01
N PRO A 69 -25.44 16.51 -15.21
CA PRO A 69 -24.91 15.48 -14.32
C PRO A 69 -23.48 15.06 -14.65
N HIS A 70 -22.72 14.81 -13.58
CA HIS A 70 -21.36 14.27 -13.61
C HIS A 70 -21.40 12.84 -13.10
N SER A 71 -20.82 11.91 -13.86
CA SER A 71 -20.78 10.49 -13.51
C SER A 71 -19.36 10.07 -13.20
N LEU A 72 -19.19 9.36 -12.08
CA LEU A 72 -17.92 8.77 -11.69
C LEU A 72 -17.55 7.63 -12.63
N THR A 73 -16.30 7.58 -13.07
CA THR A 73 -15.73 6.50 -13.86
C THR A 73 -15.33 5.30 -13.01
N ARG A 74 -15.14 5.52 -11.70
CA ARG A 74 -14.82 4.46 -10.73
C ARG A 74 -16.06 3.96 -10.01
N PRO A 75 -16.06 2.69 -9.54
CA PRO A 75 -17.14 2.16 -8.73
C PRO A 75 -17.45 3.06 -7.53
N PRO A 76 -18.74 3.29 -7.21
CA PRO A 76 -19.12 4.17 -6.12
C PRO A 76 -18.64 3.60 -4.78
N CYS A 77 -17.94 4.43 -3.99
CA CYS A 77 -17.62 4.15 -2.58
C CYS A 77 -18.42 5.06 -1.64
N SER A 78 -18.68 4.60 -0.42
CA SER A 78 -19.35 5.34 0.65
C SER A 78 -18.49 6.35 1.37
N ALA A 79 -17.17 6.29 1.18
CA ALA A 79 -16.27 7.24 1.80
C ALA A 79 -16.61 8.69 1.37
N PRO A 80 -16.45 9.69 2.26
CA PRO A 80 -16.70 11.08 1.93
C PRO A 80 -15.83 11.53 0.75
N LYS A 81 -16.45 11.89 -0.37
CA LYS A 81 -15.78 12.37 -1.57
C LYS A 81 -15.56 13.88 -1.47
N ARG A 82 -14.36 14.35 -1.82
CA ARG A 82 -14.04 15.78 -1.96
C ARG A 82 -13.97 16.09 -3.45
N VAL A 83 -14.71 17.09 -3.90
CA VAL A 83 -14.72 17.51 -5.29
C VAL A 83 -13.97 18.84 -5.40
N TYR A 84 -13.03 18.93 -6.32
CA TYR A 84 -12.26 20.13 -6.63
C TYR A 84 -12.53 20.55 -8.08
N LEU A 85 -12.55 21.86 -8.32
CA LEU A 85 -12.36 22.41 -9.65
C LEU A 85 -10.86 22.39 -9.95
N ARG A 86 -10.49 21.87 -11.11
CA ARG A 86 -9.12 21.89 -11.60
C ARG A 86 -9.01 22.84 -12.77
N SER A 87 -8.06 23.76 -12.66
CA SER A 87 -7.70 24.70 -13.72
C SER A 87 -6.72 24.08 -14.72
N SER A 88 -6.61 24.73 -15.88
CA SER A 88 -5.64 24.37 -16.93
C SER A 88 -4.17 24.39 -16.48
N ASN A 89 -3.81 25.15 -15.43
CA ASN A 89 -2.47 25.19 -14.85
C ASN A 89 -2.26 24.14 -13.72
N GLY A 90 -3.28 23.32 -13.43
CA GLY A 90 -3.22 22.25 -12.42
C GLY A 90 -3.56 22.68 -11.00
N GLU A 91 -3.99 23.92 -10.77
CA GLU A 91 -4.47 24.40 -9.47
C GLU A 91 -5.80 23.72 -9.10
N LEU A 92 -5.95 23.36 -7.82
CA LEU A 92 -7.14 22.70 -7.28
C LEU A 92 -7.88 23.65 -6.34
N VAL A 93 -9.15 23.91 -6.64
CA VAL A 93 -10.05 24.73 -5.83
C VAL A 93 -11.17 23.86 -5.27
N ALA A 94 -11.22 23.70 -3.96
CA ALA A 94 -12.21 22.83 -3.31
C ALA A 94 -13.64 23.38 -3.47
N LEU A 95 -14.57 22.51 -3.89
CA LEU A 95 -16.01 22.77 -3.81
C LEU A 95 -16.50 22.51 -2.38
N ARG A 96 -17.43 23.34 -1.89
CA ARG A 96 -18.11 23.12 -0.61
C ARG A 96 -19.14 22.01 -0.76
N ASN A 97 -19.47 21.33 0.33
CA ASN A 97 -20.51 20.30 0.34
C ASN A 97 -21.86 20.81 -0.17
N ALA A 98 -22.21 22.08 0.10
CA ALA A 98 -23.45 22.68 -0.40
C ALA A 98 -23.47 22.90 -1.93
N GLU A 99 -22.31 22.82 -2.58
CA GLU A 99 -22.15 23.03 -4.02
C GLU A 99 -22.05 21.70 -4.78
N VAL A 100 -22.12 20.57 -4.08
CA VAL A 100 -22.06 19.23 -4.65
C VAL A 100 -23.30 18.47 -4.19
N VAL A 101 -24.19 18.16 -5.13
CA VAL A 101 -25.43 17.44 -4.85
C VAL A 101 -25.30 16.03 -5.38
N TRP A 102 -25.13 15.07 -4.49
CA TRP A 102 -25.09 13.64 -4.84
C TRP A 102 -26.49 13.13 -5.16
N SER A 103 -26.61 12.32 -6.21
CA SER A 103 -27.89 11.68 -6.57
C SER A 103 -28.26 10.62 -5.53
N THR A 104 -29.52 10.62 -5.10
CA THR A 104 -30.06 9.60 -4.17
C THR A 104 -30.43 8.30 -4.88
N SER A 105 -30.64 8.34 -6.20
CA SER A 105 -31.00 7.17 -7.02
C SER A 105 -29.81 6.51 -7.70
N ASP A 106 -28.68 7.21 -7.81
CA ASP A 106 -27.44 6.71 -8.42
C ASP A 106 -26.21 7.18 -7.64
N PRO A 107 -25.57 6.31 -6.84
CA PRO A 107 -24.42 6.68 -6.02
C PRO A 107 -23.15 7.02 -6.82
N ALA A 108 -23.15 6.77 -8.13
CA ALA A 108 -22.09 7.16 -9.06
C ALA A 108 -22.32 8.54 -9.71
N SER A 109 -23.45 9.22 -9.43
CA SER A 109 -23.81 10.47 -10.09
C SER A 109 -23.93 11.64 -9.11
N PHE A 110 -23.52 12.83 -9.54
CA PHE A 110 -23.67 14.08 -8.80
C PHE A 110 -23.82 15.29 -9.71
N SER A 111 -24.25 16.40 -9.14
CA SER A 111 -24.38 17.70 -9.80
C SER A 111 -23.58 18.74 -9.04
N VAL A 112 -23.04 19.73 -9.76
CA VAL A 112 -22.27 20.82 -9.15
C VAL A 112 -23.08 22.11 -9.26
N VAL A 113 -23.35 22.74 -8.13
CA VAL A 113 -24.05 24.03 -8.07
C VAL A 113 -23.10 25.06 -7.48
N PRO A 114 -22.28 25.73 -8.31
CA PRO A 114 -21.32 26.71 -7.82
C PRO A 114 -22.03 27.83 -7.05
N GLY A 115 -21.44 28.23 -5.92
CA GLY A 115 -21.92 29.36 -5.14
C GLY A 115 -21.88 30.65 -5.94
N ALA A 116 -22.83 31.54 -5.68
CA ALA A 116 -22.93 32.83 -6.36
C ALA A 116 -21.60 33.61 -6.26
N GLY A 117 -21.10 34.08 -7.40
CA GLY A 117 -19.85 34.84 -7.50
C GLY A 117 -18.57 34.00 -7.50
N ARG A 118 -18.67 32.67 -7.55
CA ARG A 118 -17.49 31.81 -7.74
C ARG A 118 -16.88 32.03 -9.13
N ASN A 119 -15.57 32.22 -9.18
CA ASN A 119 -14.84 32.25 -10.44
C ASN A 119 -14.62 30.83 -10.96
N LEU A 120 -15.14 30.54 -12.16
CA LEU A 120 -14.97 29.27 -12.86
C LEU A 120 -14.03 29.38 -14.06
N ALA A 121 -13.52 30.59 -14.35
CA ALA A 121 -12.71 30.84 -15.53
C ALA A 121 -11.45 29.96 -15.50
N GLY A 122 -11.22 29.25 -16.61
CA GLY A 122 -10.05 28.38 -16.78
C GLY A 122 -10.13 27.03 -16.05
N CYS A 123 -11.23 26.73 -15.34
CA CYS A 123 -11.53 25.42 -14.79
C CYS A 123 -12.22 24.57 -15.87
N ASN A 124 -11.58 23.46 -16.27
CA ASN A 124 -12.07 22.57 -17.33
C ASN A 124 -12.17 21.11 -16.88
N HIS A 125 -11.81 20.81 -15.64
CA HIS A 125 -11.97 19.48 -15.06
C HIS A 125 -12.53 19.56 -13.62
N LEU A 126 -13.28 18.53 -13.24
CA LEU A 126 -13.52 18.18 -11.85
C LEU A 126 -12.51 17.13 -11.44
N HIS A 127 -11.92 17.32 -10.27
CA HIS A 127 -11.04 16.36 -9.64
C HIS A 127 -11.76 15.83 -8.40
N VAL A 128 -12.21 14.58 -8.45
CA VAL A 128 -12.89 13.93 -7.33
C VAL A 128 -11.88 13.07 -6.59
N MET A 129 -11.56 13.48 -5.36
CA MET A 129 -10.77 12.67 -4.43
C MET A 129 -11.73 11.86 -3.56
N TYR A 130 -11.57 10.55 -3.53
CA TYR A 130 -12.26 9.71 -2.57
C TYR A 130 -11.51 9.80 -1.24
N GLY A 131 -12.13 10.33 -0.17
CA GLY A 131 -11.50 10.41 1.15
C GLY A 131 -11.22 9.02 1.73
N VAL A 132 -10.30 8.92 2.70
CA VAL A 132 -9.79 7.69 3.35
C VAL A 132 -10.66 6.46 3.06
N VAL A 133 -10.31 5.75 1.99
CA VAL A 133 -11.06 4.60 1.49
C VAL A 133 -10.64 3.30 2.17
N ALA A 134 -9.59 3.33 2.98
CA ALA A 134 -9.07 2.15 3.64
C ALA A 134 -8.37 2.44 4.98
N THR A 135 -8.42 1.48 5.90
CA THR A 135 -7.42 1.37 6.97
C THR A 135 -6.24 0.57 6.43
N ALA A 136 -5.02 1.06 6.65
CA ALA A 136 -3.83 0.38 6.18
C ALA A 136 -2.91 0.04 7.36
N THR A 137 -2.27 -1.12 7.30
CA THR A 137 -1.16 -1.47 8.19
C THR A 137 0.03 -1.89 7.35
N ARG A 138 1.24 -1.57 7.83
CA ARG A 138 2.49 -1.87 7.15
C ARG A 138 3.35 -2.78 8.00
N LEU A 139 3.28 -4.07 7.73
CA LEU A 139 4.02 -5.08 8.46
C LEU A 139 5.40 -5.26 7.84
N ARG A 140 6.44 -5.09 8.65
CA ARG A 140 7.80 -5.52 8.29
C ARG A 140 8.02 -6.94 8.78
N MET A 141 8.41 -7.81 7.86
CA MET A 141 8.64 -9.23 8.16
C MET A 141 10.05 -9.64 7.75
N LEU A 142 10.62 -10.55 8.53
CA LEU A 142 11.85 -11.24 8.18
C LEU A 142 11.52 -12.71 7.91
N HIS A 143 11.81 -13.17 6.70
CA HIS A 143 11.65 -14.57 6.33
C HIS A 143 13.01 -15.24 6.13
N LYS A 144 13.20 -16.40 6.74
CA LYS A 144 14.40 -17.23 6.54
C LYS A 144 14.01 -18.47 5.75
N LEU A 145 14.68 -18.62 4.61
CA LEU A 145 14.49 -19.71 3.66
C LEU A 145 15.82 -20.46 3.50
N THR A 146 15.76 -21.77 3.34
CA THR A 146 16.92 -22.57 2.96
C THR A 146 16.73 -23.05 1.53
N LEU A 147 17.59 -22.61 0.61
CA LEU A 147 17.74 -23.18 -0.73
C LEU A 147 18.67 -24.39 -0.63
N GLN A 148 18.26 -25.48 -1.24
CA GLN A 148 19.04 -26.69 -1.34
C GLN A 148 19.33 -26.96 -2.82
N ILE A 149 20.60 -27.26 -3.12
CA ILE A 149 21.04 -27.65 -4.46
C ILE A 149 21.56 -29.08 -4.38
N ALA A 150 20.99 -29.95 -5.21
CA ALA A 150 21.37 -31.35 -5.32
C ALA A 150 21.66 -31.70 -6.78
N GLY A 151 22.87 -32.21 -7.04
CA GLY A 151 23.27 -32.79 -8.32
C GLY A 151 23.29 -34.31 -8.28
N PRO A 152 23.56 -34.98 -9.42
CA PRO A 152 23.64 -36.44 -9.50
C PRO A 152 24.81 -37.04 -8.69
N ASP A 153 25.85 -36.26 -8.41
CA ASP A 153 27.01 -36.67 -7.62
C ASP A 153 27.62 -35.47 -6.86
N ALA A 154 28.52 -35.74 -5.91
CA ALA A 154 29.09 -34.69 -5.06
C ALA A 154 29.89 -33.63 -5.85
N SER A 155 30.58 -34.02 -6.93
CA SER A 155 31.38 -33.08 -7.73
C SER A 155 30.48 -32.17 -8.55
N SER A 156 29.41 -32.71 -9.15
CA SER A 156 28.44 -31.92 -9.90
C SER A 156 27.63 -31.01 -8.98
N THR A 157 27.27 -31.46 -7.76
CA THR A 157 26.62 -30.61 -6.75
C THR A 157 27.48 -29.42 -6.37
N GLU A 158 28.79 -29.61 -6.13
CA GLU A 158 29.70 -28.51 -5.77
C GLU A 158 29.78 -27.44 -6.88
N VAL A 159 29.95 -27.88 -8.13
CA VAL A 159 30.00 -26.97 -9.29
C VAL A 159 28.67 -26.22 -9.46
N ALA A 160 27.55 -26.94 -9.39
CA ALA A 160 26.23 -26.35 -9.49
C ALA A 160 25.98 -25.33 -8.37
N PHE A 161 26.37 -25.65 -7.14
CA PHE A 161 26.19 -24.76 -5.99
C PHE A 161 27.02 -23.48 -6.11
N ALA A 162 28.31 -23.59 -6.43
CA ALA A 162 29.20 -22.44 -6.55
C ALA A 162 28.75 -21.47 -7.66
N LEU A 163 28.36 -22.01 -8.82
CA LEU A 163 27.86 -21.22 -9.94
C LEU A 163 26.48 -20.63 -9.66
N ALA A 164 25.58 -21.40 -9.05
CA ALA A 164 24.27 -20.89 -8.65
C ALA A 164 24.41 -19.74 -7.66
N LEU A 165 25.23 -19.88 -6.60
CA LEU A 165 25.48 -18.80 -5.65
C LEU A 165 25.99 -17.54 -6.36
N SER A 166 26.95 -17.69 -7.27
CA SER A 166 27.49 -16.57 -8.05
C SER A 166 26.41 -15.84 -8.85
N VAL A 167 25.58 -16.60 -9.58
CA VAL A 167 24.46 -16.06 -10.35
C VAL A 167 23.43 -15.35 -9.45
N LEU A 168 23.11 -15.94 -8.30
CA LEU A 168 22.15 -15.39 -7.34
C LEU A 168 22.64 -14.07 -6.73
N VAL A 169 23.91 -14.01 -6.34
CA VAL A 169 24.50 -12.78 -5.77
C VAL A 169 24.54 -11.67 -6.82
N ILE A 170 24.94 -11.98 -8.06
CA ILE A 170 24.99 -11.00 -9.16
C ILE A 170 23.59 -10.45 -9.49
N ASN A 171 22.57 -11.30 -9.44
CA ASN A 171 21.20 -10.94 -9.84
C ASN A 171 20.28 -10.60 -8.64
N ARG A 172 20.84 -10.36 -7.45
CA ARG A 172 20.07 -10.21 -6.21
C ARG A 172 18.97 -9.13 -6.30
N ASP A 173 19.27 -8.00 -6.92
CA ASP A 173 18.33 -6.86 -6.98
C ASP A 173 17.19 -7.13 -7.97
N VAL A 174 17.49 -7.86 -9.04
CA VAL A 174 16.48 -8.32 -10.02
C VAL A 174 15.55 -9.33 -9.38
N LEU A 175 16.10 -10.27 -8.59
CA LEU A 175 15.33 -11.26 -7.83
C LEU A 175 14.41 -10.58 -6.80
N ALA A 176 14.92 -9.62 -6.03
CA ALA A 176 14.13 -8.87 -5.05
C ALA A 176 12.93 -8.16 -5.70
N ARG A 177 13.15 -7.48 -6.84
CA ARG A 177 12.05 -6.84 -7.58
C ARG A 177 11.04 -7.83 -8.15
N SER A 178 11.52 -8.99 -8.61
CA SER A 178 10.66 -10.02 -9.24
C SER A 178 9.85 -10.83 -8.22
N ALA A 179 10.20 -10.71 -6.93
CA ALA A 179 9.56 -11.40 -5.82
C ALA A 179 8.38 -10.62 -5.21
N GLY A 180 8.08 -9.42 -5.71
CA GLY A 180 6.91 -8.66 -5.32
C GLY A 180 5.62 -9.37 -5.71
N PHE A 181 4.56 -9.17 -4.93
CA PHE A 181 3.24 -9.74 -5.18
C PHE A 181 2.14 -8.79 -4.74
N SER A 182 0.97 -8.93 -5.38
CA SER A 182 -0.25 -8.21 -5.01
C SER A 182 -1.41 -9.19 -5.08
N TRP A 183 -2.32 -9.13 -4.09
CA TRP A 183 -3.57 -9.87 -4.13
C TRP A 183 -4.71 -9.05 -3.54
N THR A 184 -5.93 -9.37 -3.97
CA THR A 184 -7.15 -8.76 -3.46
C THR A 184 -8.13 -9.86 -3.04
N ALA A 185 -8.67 -9.79 -1.83
CA ALA A 185 -9.66 -10.73 -1.34
C ALA A 185 -10.60 -10.07 -0.32
N SER A 186 -11.91 -10.21 -0.53
CA SER A 186 -12.95 -9.82 0.45
C SER A 186 -12.79 -8.39 1.02
N GLY A 187 -12.54 -7.40 0.16
CA GLY A 187 -12.35 -6.00 0.58
C GLY A 187 -10.93 -5.65 1.04
N TYR A 188 -10.05 -6.64 1.18
CA TYR A 188 -8.65 -6.43 1.51
C TYR A 188 -7.77 -6.43 0.26
N GLN A 189 -6.82 -5.50 0.21
CA GLN A 189 -5.70 -5.51 -0.73
C GLN A 189 -4.41 -5.75 0.04
N VAL A 190 -3.55 -6.63 -0.47
CA VAL A 190 -2.21 -6.82 0.08
C VAL A 190 -1.20 -6.63 -1.02
N ASP A 191 -0.23 -5.76 -0.73
CA ASP A 191 0.95 -5.58 -1.54
C ASP A 191 2.19 -5.97 -0.73
N GLY A 192 2.92 -6.96 -1.24
CA GLY A 192 4.17 -7.44 -0.66
C GLY A 192 5.35 -7.06 -1.54
N SER A 193 6.36 -6.45 -0.93
CA SER A 193 7.62 -6.12 -1.60
C SER A 193 8.82 -6.65 -0.82
N VAL A 194 9.83 -7.15 -1.53
CA VAL A 194 11.11 -7.53 -0.92
C VAL A 194 12.00 -6.29 -0.85
N LYS A 195 12.37 -5.88 0.36
CA LYS A 195 13.31 -4.77 0.60
C LYS A 195 14.74 -5.24 0.48
N THR A 196 15.03 -6.38 1.12
CA THR A 196 16.39 -6.90 1.23
C THR A 196 16.37 -8.40 0.99
N LEU A 197 17.30 -8.88 0.15
CA LEU A 197 17.59 -10.30 -0.04
C LEU A 197 19.06 -10.53 0.30
N LYS A 198 19.32 -11.34 1.33
CA LYS A 198 20.68 -11.69 1.77
C LYS A 198 20.89 -13.20 1.62
N PHE A 199 22.14 -13.56 1.33
CA PHE A 199 22.61 -14.94 1.33
C PHE A 199 23.62 -15.05 2.49
N THR A 200 23.26 -15.77 3.56
CA THR A 200 23.88 -15.58 4.87
C THR A 200 24.81 -16.71 5.29
N ALA A 201 24.52 -17.95 4.89
CA ALA A 201 25.33 -19.10 5.26
C ALA A 201 25.20 -20.22 4.22
N GLY A 202 26.28 -20.97 4.01
CA GLY A 202 26.27 -22.22 3.25
C GLY A 202 26.62 -23.39 4.15
N SER A 203 25.96 -24.54 3.97
CA SER A 203 26.40 -25.78 4.62
C SER A 203 26.54 -26.92 3.61
N SER A 204 27.53 -27.77 3.86
CA SER A 204 27.85 -28.95 3.08
C SER A 204 27.58 -30.19 3.94
N PRO A 205 26.33 -30.65 4.06
CA PRO A 205 26.05 -31.94 4.67
C PRO A 205 26.81 -33.04 3.90
N ALA A 206 27.10 -34.18 4.55
CA ALA A 206 27.95 -35.25 4.01
C ALA A 206 27.41 -35.93 2.73
N THR A 207 26.22 -35.56 2.27
CA THR A 207 25.57 -36.05 1.05
C THR A 207 25.84 -35.12 -0.14
N ALA A 208 25.41 -35.52 -1.35
CA ALA A 208 25.44 -34.71 -2.58
C ALA A 208 24.43 -33.54 -2.56
N LEU A 209 24.31 -32.86 -1.42
CA LEU A 209 23.39 -31.77 -1.14
C LEU A 209 24.16 -30.58 -0.60
N ARG A 210 23.86 -29.38 -1.07
CA ARG A 210 24.42 -28.13 -0.54
C ARG A 210 23.29 -27.19 -0.18
N ASN A 211 23.39 -26.60 1.01
CA ASN A 211 22.37 -25.69 1.51
C ASN A 211 22.89 -24.26 1.48
N LEU A 212 22.01 -23.32 1.14
CA LEU A 212 22.23 -21.89 1.20
C LEU A 212 21.09 -21.26 1.99
N SER A 213 21.41 -20.59 3.10
CA SER A 213 20.45 -19.83 3.88
C SER A 213 20.24 -18.46 3.23
N LEU A 214 18.98 -18.12 3.02
CA LEU A 214 18.50 -16.84 2.52
C LEU A 214 17.73 -16.14 3.63
N GLU A 215 17.99 -14.86 3.77
CA GLU A 215 17.23 -13.97 4.63
C GLU A 215 16.56 -12.92 3.76
N VAL A 216 15.24 -12.82 3.86
CA VAL A 216 14.40 -11.95 3.05
C VAL A 216 13.67 -10.99 3.97
N GLU A 217 13.94 -9.71 3.82
CA GLU A 217 13.18 -8.65 4.48
C GLU A 217 12.04 -8.22 3.57
N LEU A 218 10.83 -8.33 4.09
CA LEU A 218 9.57 -8.07 3.42
C LEU A 218 8.89 -6.85 4.04
N ASP A 219 8.31 -6.02 3.18
CA ASP A 219 7.41 -4.94 3.55
C ASP A 219 6.03 -5.28 2.97
N LEU A 220 5.06 -5.46 3.86
CA LEU A 220 3.70 -5.86 3.54
C LEU A 220 2.74 -4.75 3.90
N ARG A 221 2.10 -4.20 2.89
CA ARG A 221 1.00 -3.25 3.05
C ARG A 221 -0.30 -4.03 2.95
N LEU A 222 -1.06 -4.09 4.02
CA LEU A 222 -2.43 -4.59 4.04
C LEU A 222 -3.36 -3.38 4.11
N GLU A 223 -4.31 -3.33 3.20
CA GLU A 223 -5.36 -2.31 3.15
C GLU A 223 -6.72 -2.98 3.27
N HIS A 224 -7.57 -2.47 4.14
CA HIS A 224 -8.99 -2.85 4.24
C HIS A 224 -9.84 -1.72 3.69
N LEU A 225 -10.52 -1.95 2.57
CA LEU A 225 -11.46 -0.98 2.01
C LEU A 225 -12.68 -0.87 2.93
N LEU A 226 -12.98 0.34 3.39
CA LEU A 226 -14.10 0.59 4.29
C LEU A 226 -15.44 0.44 3.56
N GLU A 227 -16.36 -0.33 4.14
CA GLU A 227 -17.72 -0.49 3.63
C GLU A 227 -18.68 0.64 4.11
N ASP A 228 -19.88 0.70 3.51
CA ASP A 228 -20.94 1.66 3.83
C ASP A 228 -21.30 1.63 5.34
N GLY A 229 -20.92 2.70 6.05
CA GLY A 229 -21.19 2.87 7.49
C GLY A 229 -20.01 2.59 8.42
N GLU A 230 -18.93 1.95 7.93
CA GLU A 230 -17.71 1.73 8.72
C GLU A 230 -16.88 3.01 8.88
N ALA A 231 -16.94 3.93 7.90
CA ALA A 231 -16.18 5.19 7.94
C ALA A 231 -16.56 6.13 9.10
N SER A 232 -17.77 6.00 9.66
CA SER A 232 -18.19 6.74 10.86
C SER A 232 -17.47 6.28 12.13
N SER A 233 -17.17 4.97 12.26
CA SER A 233 -16.57 4.42 13.49
C SER A 233 -15.08 4.74 13.60
N VAL A 234 -14.36 4.83 12.47
CA VAL A 234 -12.93 5.16 12.44
C VAL A 234 -12.68 6.63 12.83
N ARG A 235 -13.63 7.55 12.57
CA ARG A 235 -13.54 8.96 13.02
C ARG A 235 -13.61 9.11 14.52
N ASP A 236 -14.39 8.27 15.20
CA ASP A 236 -14.53 8.28 16.66
C ASP A 236 -13.27 7.74 17.37
N ILE A 237 -12.44 6.96 16.68
CA ILE A 237 -11.18 6.41 17.20
C ILE A 237 -10.02 7.41 17.06
N LEU A 238 -10.06 8.29 16.05
CA LEU A 238 -8.96 9.22 15.72
C LEU A 238 -9.16 10.65 16.24
N SER A 239 -10.38 10.99 16.67
CA SER A 239 -10.65 12.27 17.30
C SER A 239 -10.44 12.12 18.81
N PRO A 240 -9.49 12.84 19.45
CA PRO A 240 -9.58 13.04 20.88
C PRO A 240 -10.95 13.64 21.14
N ARG A 241 -11.77 12.98 21.98
CA ARG A 241 -13.01 13.57 22.47
C ARG A 241 -12.66 14.97 22.99
N ALA A 242 -13.14 16.01 22.33
CA ALA A 242 -13.29 17.29 23.00
C ALA A 242 -14.37 17.05 24.04
N ASP A 243 -13.99 16.94 25.31
CA ASP A 243 -14.94 16.88 26.40
C ASP A 243 -15.87 18.09 26.30
N PRO A 244 -17.19 17.89 26.15
CA PRO A 244 -18.14 18.97 26.20
C PRO A 244 -18.50 19.18 27.66
N ASP A 245 -17.65 19.82 28.44
CA ASP A 245 -18.02 20.54 29.66
C ASP A 245 -16.81 21.28 30.26
N GLU A 246 -16.48 22.44 29.68
CA GLU A 246 -15.87 23.51 30.48
C GLU A 246 -16.53 24.85 30.10
N PRO A 247 -17.45 25.38 30.93
CA PRO A 247 -18.06 26.67 30.63
C PRO A 247 -17.03 27.78 30.85
N SER A 248 -16.66 28.42 29.74
CA SER A 248 -16.06 29.76 29.68
C SER A 248 -16.82 30.73 30.62
N GLY A 249 -16.21 31.05 31.76
CA GLY A 249 -16.81 31.97 32.72
C GLY A 249 -15.83 32.47 33.78
N ALA A 250 -14.89 33.34 33.40
CA ALA A 250 -14.20 34.20 34.37
C ALA A 250 -13.83 35.55 33.74
N GLN A 251 -14.85 36.40 33.58
CA GLN A 251 -14.69 37.84 33.52
C GLN A 251 -14.07 38.31 34.85
N ARG A 252 -12.75 38.55 34.90
CA ARG A 252 -12.13 39.29 36.01
C ARG A 252 -12.41 40.78 35.80
N GLY A 253 -13.59 41.21 36.22
CA GLY A 253 -13.89 42.61 36.48
C GLY A 253 -13.16 43.04 37.74
N GLY A 254 -12.15 43.91 37.57
CA GLY A 254 -11.58 44.66 38.68
C GLY A 254 -12.54 45.75 39.13
N SER A 255 -12.67 45.91 40.45
CA SER A 255 -12.81 47.18 41.18
C SER A 255 -13.29 46.89 42.60
N ALA A 256 -12.39 47.03 43.58
CA ALA A 256 -12.76 47.17 44.99
C ALA A 256 -12.50 48.63 45.40
N PRO A 257 -13.46 49.35 46.01
CA PRO A 257 -13.19 50.64 46.61
C PRO A 257 -12.78 50.49 48.08
N LEU A 258 -11.89 51.41 48.49
CA LEU A 258 -11.56 51.75 49.87
C LEU A 258 -12.78 52.24 50.66
N ALA A 259 -12.85 51.87 51.95
CA ALA A 259 -13.22 52.72 53.11
C ALA A 259 -12.95 51.89 54.37
N GLN A 260 -11.95 52.22 55.22
CA GLN A 260 -12.00 53.15 56.37
C GLN A 260 -13.22 52.99 57.28
N GLY A 261 -12.93 52.67 58.55
CA GLY A 261 -13.85 52.53 59.67
C GLY A 261 -13.28 51.63 60.75
#